data_AF-A0A7L4JEM3-F1
#
_entry.id   AF-A0A7L4JEM3-F1
#
_cell.length_a   1.000
_cell.length_b   1.000
_cell.length_c   1.000
_cell.angle_alpha   90.00
_cell.angle_beta   90.00
_cell.angle_gamma   90.00
#
_symmetry.space_group_name_H-M   'P 1'
#
loop_
_entity.id
_entity.type
_entity.pdbx_description
1 polymer ?
#
loop_
_entity_poly.entity_id
_entity_poly.type
_entity_poly.pdbx_seq_one_letter_code
_entity_poly.pdbx_strand_id
1 'polypeptide(L)'
;LEDLQDAFDFCFKVHYQPGQERNRDPEYIQELQTLQAKLQNLDRQRRGVLAQMQQLLGRSETLQELLQQELGNWRLRQQHLCLGAPGDANLRPLETWFTELGQGLFQLRQLLRMLNDLRQKVTYERDPLVAETPLLEQRLQEQLTHLLKSAFVVEQQPSTPNAGKRPLVLRTGSKFSARARLLVKLHDRNHRMEAKIHIDRWAPPLPETPPDRPRGFRRFNILTSSSKTLLAGDSPQEGLICDFQYLDGGLGVAGGSGPSGDRGATSWQGPLVVTEELHLITFTLAYAYCGLELELETTTLPFVIISNNNQLSSAWASILWFNMLSSDPK
;
A
#
# COMPACT_ATOMS: atom_id res chain seq x y z
N LEU A 1 19.19 6.96 25.70
CA LEU A 1 20.31 7.33 24.80
C LEU A 1 20.48 8.83 24.74
N GLU A 2 19.39 9.58 24.49
CA GLU A 2 19.38 11.04 24.51
C GLU A 2 19.97 11.63 25.79
N ASP A 3 19.48 11.24 26.98
CA ASP A 3 20.02 11.74 28.26
C ASP A 3 21.53 11.49 28.44
N LEU A 4 22.02 10.34 27.98
CA LEU A 4 23.46 10.02 28.04
C LEU A 4 24.27 10.93 27.11
N GLN A 5 23.69 11.28 25.98
CA GLN A 5 24.30 12.18 25.01
C GLN A 5 24.29 13.62 25.50
N ASP A 6 23.20 14.10 26.09
CA ASP A 6 23.13 15.43 26.67
C ASP A 6 24.09 15.57 27.86
N ALA A 7 24.21 14.53 28.70
CA ALA A 7 25.19 14.49 29.78
C ALA A 7 26.65 14.46 29.27
N PHE A 8 26.90 13.83 28.13
CA PHE A 8 28.21 13.87 27.47
C PHE A 8 28.49 15.26 26.89
N ASP A 9 27.55 15.83 26.14
CA ASP A 9 27.69 17.15 25.50
C ASP A 9 27.91 18.26 26.53
N PHE A 10 27.19 18.22 27.66
CA PHE A 10 27.42 19.13 28.78
C PHE A 10 28.86 19.02 29.31
N CYS A 11 29.31 17.80 29.64
CA CYS A 11 30.67 17.62 30.15
C CYS A 11 31.73 17.99 29.11
N PHE A 12 31.50 17.70 27.84
CA PHE A 12 32.43 18.05 26.78
C PHE A 12 32.59 19.57 26.70
N LYS A 13 31.48 20.33 26.69
CA LYS A 13 31.51 21.80 26.66
C LYS A 13 32.15 22.44 27.90
N VAL A 14 31.99 21.83 29.08
CA VAL A 14 32.55 22.36 30.33
C VAL A 14 34.05 22.08 30.44
N HIS A 15 34.47 20.85 30.15
CA HIS A 15 35.82 20.38 30.45
C HIS A 15 36.77 20.48 29.25
N TYR A 16 36.28 20.46 28.01
CA TYR A 16 37.14 20.55 26.82
C TYR A 16 37.29 22.00 26.36
N GLN A 17 38.47 22.60 26.58
CA GLN A 17 38.80 23.94 26.11
C GLN A 17 39.94 23.88 25.07
N PRO A 18 39.65 24.02 23.75
CA PRO A 18 40.69 23.95 22.73
C PRO A 18 41.69 25.12 22.90
N GLY A 19 42.99 24.81 22.91
CA GLY A 19 44.08 25.80 22.91
C GLY A 19 44.71 26.13 24.27
N GLN A 20 44.22 25.58 25.39
CA GLN A 20 44.96 25.63 26.66
C GLN A 20 45.84 24.37 26.78
N GLU A 21 47.17 24.54 26.81
CA GLU A 21 48.14 23.45 27.05
C GLU A 21 48.10 23.00 28.52
N ARG A 22 46.98 22.42 28.97
CA ARG A 22 46.84 21.78 30.30
C ARG A 22 47.24 20.30 30.29
N ASN A 23 47.91 19.83 29.24
CA ASN A 23 48.27 18.41 29.06
C ASN A 23 49.21 17.82 30.15
N ARG A 24 49.75 18.64 31.06
CA ARG A 24 50.57 18.21 32.20
C ARG A 24 49.81 18.22 33.54
N ASP A 25 48.56 18.69 33.56
CA ASP A 25 47.73 18.75 34.75
C ASP A 25 47.04 17.39 34.99
N PRO A 26 47.32 16.69 36.10
CA PRO A 26 46.72 15.39 36.40
C PRO A 26 45.20 15.44 36.53
N GLU A 27 44.62 16.55 37.01
CA GLU A 27 43.16 16.71 37.13
C GLU A 27 42.52 16.77 35.74
N TYR A 28 43.10 17.55 34.82
CA TYR A 28 42.64 17.65 33.44
C TYR A 28 42.73 16.31 32.69
N ILE A 29 43.80 15.53 32.91
CA ILE A 29 43.93 14.19 32.33
C ILE A 29 42.81 13.25 32.84
N GLN A 30 42.46 13.32 34.13
CA GLN A 30 41.39 12.52 34.72
C GLN A 30 40.00 12.92 34.18
N GLU A 31 39.77 14.21 33.95
CA GLU A 31 38.54 14.71 33.30
C GLU A 31 38.42 14.20 31.86
N LEU A 32 39.52 14.23 31.09
CA LEU A 32 39.57 13.69 29.72
C LEU A 32 39.30 12.18 29.69
N GLN A 33 39.85 11.41 30.63
CA GLN A 33 39.56 9.97 30.75
C GLN A 33 38.08 9.72 31.04
N THR A 34 37.47 10.55 31.89
CA THR A 34 36.04 10.46 32.21
C THR A 34 35.17 10.77 30.99
N LEU A 35 35.53 11.80 30.21
CA LEU A 35 34.87 12.11 28.94
C LEU A 35 34.97 10.96 27.93
N GLN A 36 36.16 10.37 27.79
CA GLN A 36 36.37 9.23 26.91
C GLN A 36 35.52 8.02 27.32
N ALA A 37 35.43 7.72 28.62
CA ALA A 37 34.58 6.66 29.13
C ALA A 37 33.08 6.92 28.85
N LYS A 38 32.62 8.17 28.98
CA LYS A 38 31.25 8.56 28.62
C LYS A 38 30.99 8.37 27.12
N LEU A 39 31.93 8.76 26.25
CA LEU A 39 31.82 8.58 24.81
C LEU A 39 31.79 7.09 24.42
N GLN A 40 32.64 6.26 25.01
CA GLN A 40 32.64 4.80 24.78
C GLN A 40 31.33 4.16 25.22
N ASN A 41 30.76 4.58 26.37
CA ASN A 41 29.46 4.09 26.80
C ASN A 41 28.36 4.52 25.81
N LEU A 42 28.41 5.76 25.31
CA LEU A 42 27.47 6.26 24.31
C LEU A 42 27.55 5.47 22.99
N ASP A 43 28.77 5.17 22.49
CA ASP A 43 28.97 4.33 21.31
C ASP A 43 28.38 2.92 21.50
N ARG A 44 28.66 2.30 22.65
CA ARG A 44 28.09 0.99 23.00
C ARG A 44 26.56 1.02 23.00
N GLN A 45 25.95 2.07 23.53
CA GLN A 45 24.50 2.22 23.52
C GLN A 45 23.94 2.44 22.11
N ARG A 46 24.62 3.24 21.26
CA ARG A 46 24.24 3.43 19.85
C ARG A 46 24.24 2.09 19.09
N ARG A 47 25.31 1.31 19.21
CA ARG A 47 25.40 -0.04 18.62
C ARG A 47 24.30 -0.97 19.14
N GLY A 48 24.03 -0.93 20.44
CA GLY A 48 22.97 -1.73 21.06
C GLY A 48 21.59 -1.41 20.50
N VAL A 49 21.25 -0.12 20.35
CA VAL A 49 19.97 0.32 19.77
C VAL A 49 19.87 -0.10 18.30
N LEU A 50 20.93 0.11 17.50
CA LEU A 50 20.95 -0.28 16.09
C LEU A 50 20.76 -1.80 15.92
N ALA A 51 21.44 -2.61 16.72
CA ALA A 51 21.28 -4.07 16.69
C ALA A 51 19.84 -4.50 17.05
N GLN A 52 19.22 -3.86 18.05
CA GLN A 52 17.83 -4.12 18.40
C GLN A 52 16.87 -3.73 17.26
N MET A 53 17.09 -2.58 16.61
CA MET A 53 16.29 -2.15 15.46
C MET A 53 16.44 -3.13 14.29
N GLN A 54 17.65 -3.58 13.98
CA GLN A 54 17.91 -4.61 12.96
C GLN A 54 17.14 -5.91 13.25
N GLN A 55 17.16 -6.35 14.50
CA GLN A 55 16.46 -7.55 14.93
C GLN A 55 14.93 -7.39 14.85
N LEU A 56 14.40 -6.23 15.25
CA LEU A 56 12.97 -5.93 15.14
C LEU A 56 12.53 -5.90 13.67
N LEU A 57 13.27 -5.23 12.79
CA LEU A 57 13.00 -5.24 11.35
C LEU A 57 13.03 -6.65 10.76
N GLY A 58 13.96 -7.51 11.19
CA GLY A 58 13.99 -8.91 10.76
C GLY A 58 12.77 -9.72 11.22
N ARG A 59 12.30 -9.51 12.46
CA ARG A 59 11.07 -10.15 12.96
C ARG A 59 9.83 -9.63 12.23
N SER A 60 9.80 -8.33 11.90
CA SER A 60 8.73 -7.71 11.13
C SER A 60 8.62 -8.30 9.72
N GLU A 61 9.72 -8.66 9.06
CA GLU A 61 9.70 -9.35 7.77
C GLU A 61 8.99 -10.70 7.84
N THR A 62 9.35 -11.52 8.84
CA THR A 62 8.71 -12.82 9.04
C THR A 62 7.20 -12.68 9.30
N LEU A 63 6.79 -11.68 10.08
CA LEU A 63 5.37 -11.38 10.29
C LEU A 63 4.70 -10.91 9.00
N GLN A 64 5.40 -10.11 8.19
CA GLN A 64 4.88 -9.61 6.93
C GLN A 64 4.68 -10.74 5.90
N GLU A 65 5.56 -11.76 5.88
CA GLU A 65 5.38 -12.97 5.06
C GLU A 65 4.13 -13.76 5.49
N LEU A 66 3.94 -13.95 6.80
CA LEU A 66 2.74 -14.60 7.35
C LEU A 66 1.47 -13.84 6.96
N LEU A 67 1.47 -12.51 7.07
CA LEU A 67 0.33 -11.68 6.67
C LEU A 67 0.02 -11.77 5.18
N GLN A 68 1.04 -11.91 4.32
CA GLN A 68 0.82 -12.12 2.89
C GLN A 68 0.14 -13.46 2.62
N GLN A 69 0.55 -14.52 3.31
CA GLN A 69 -0.09 -15.83 3.19
C GLN A 69 -1.55 -15.79 3.63
N GLU A 70 -1.83 -15.19 4.80
CA GLU A 70 -3.19 -15.05 5.31
C GLU A 70 -4.07 -14.16 4.41
N LEU A 71 -3.48 -13.10 3.84
CA LEU A 71 -4.16 -12.26 2.85
C LEU A 71 -4.47 -13.03 1.56
N GLY A 72 -3.55 -13.87 1.09
CA GLY A 72 -3.77 -14.78 -0.04
C GLY A 72 -4.92 -15.75 0.23
N ASN A 73 -4.93 -16.38 1.40
CA ASN A 73 -6.00 -17.26 1.85
C ASN A 73 -7.35 -16.53 1.94
N TRP A 74 -7.35 -15.26 2.38
CA TRP A 74 -8.55 -14.43 2.37
C TRP A 74 -9.03 -14.08 0.95
N ARG A 75 -8.13 -13.75 0.03
CA ARG A 75 -8.49 -13.48 -1.38
C ARG A 75 -9.13 -14.71 -2.04
N LEU A 76 -8.56 -15.89 -1.82
CA LEU A 76 -9.14 -17.16 -2.30
C LEU A 76 -10.54 -17.41 -1.72
N ARG A 77 -10.72 -17.20 -0.41
CA ARG A 77 -12.04 -17.28 0.22
C ARG A 77 -13.03 -16.29 -0.40
N GLN A 78 -12.62 -15.03 -0.58
CA GLN A 78 -13.47 -14.01 -1.22
C GLN A 78 -13.87 -14.42 -2.64
N GLN A 79 -12.94 -14.97 -3.43
CA GLN A 79 -13.22 -15.48 -4.78
C GLN A 79 -14.27 -16.60 -4.73
N HIS A 80 -14.11 -17.59 -3.86
CA HIS A 80 -15.10 -18.67 -3.70
C HIS A 80 -16.48 -18.17 -3.25
N LEU A 81 -16.53 -17.19 -2.34
CA LEU A 81 -17.80 -16.55 -1.94
C LEU A 81 -18.47 -15.84 -3.11
N CYS A 82 -17.70 -15.21 -3.99
CA CYS A 82 -18.25 -14.60 -5.20
C CYS A 82 -18.93 -15.63 -6.09
N LEU A 83 -18.42 -16.88 -6.13
CA LEU A 83 -19.01 -17.99 -6.88
C LEU A 83 -20.20 -18.67 -6.15
N GLY A 84 -20.56 -18.19 -4.97
CA GLY A 84 -21.70 -18.69 -4.20
C GLY A 84 -21.36 -19.77 -3.16
N ALA A 85 -20.08 -19.99 -2.86
CA ALA A 85 -19.69 -20.85 -1.75
C ALA A 85 -20.19 -20.27 -0.40
N PRO A 86 -20.53 -21.13 0.58
CA PRO A 86 -20.83 -20.66 1.93
C PRO A 86 -19.54 -20.25 2.66
N GLY A 87 -19.64 -19.23 3.52
CA GLY A 87 -18.53 -18.80 4.39
C GLY A 87 -18.59 -17.31 4.69
N ASP A 88 -17.51 -16.81 5.28
CA ASP A 88 -17.30 -15.39 5.55
C ASP A 88 -15.94 -14.91 5.01
N ALA A 89 -15.90 -13.65 4.58
CA ALA A 89 -14.66 -12.96 4.19
C ALA A 89 -14.39 -11.81 5.17
N ASN A 90 -14.49 -12.10 6.47
CA ASN A 90 -14.29 -11.09 7.50
C ASN A 90 -12.84 -10.60 7.52
N LEU A 91 -12.65 -9.31 7.24
CA LEU A 91 -11.34 -8.66 7.20
C LEU A 91 -10.85 -8.17 8.57
N ARG A 92 -11.68 -8.17 9.62
CA ARG A 92 -11.31 -7.57 10.92
C ARG A 92 -10.02 -8.13 11.52
N PRO A 93 -9.75 -9.47 11.52
CA PRO A 93 -8.50 -9.98 12.07
C PRO A 93 -7.27 -9.48 11.29
N LEU A 94 -7.34 -9.53 9.95
CA LEU A 94 -6.28 -9.03 9.07
C LEU A 94 -6.06 -7.53 9.28
N GLU A 95 -7.13 -6.74 9.33
CA GLU A 95 -7.05 -5.31 9.58
C GLU A 95 -6.33 -4.99 10.91
N THR A 96 -6.65 -5.72 11.98
CA THR A 96 -5.93 -5.59 13.25
C THR A 96 -4.45 -5.90 13.08
N TRP A 97 -4.09 -7.06 12.51
CA TRP A 97 -2.69 -7.45 12.40
C TRP A 97 -1.86 -6.54 11.49
N PHE A 98 -2.43 -6.13 10.35
CA PHE A 98 -1.81 -5.15 9.45
C PHE A 98 -1.62 -3.80 10.13
N THR A 99 -2.61 -3.35 10.91
CA THR A 99 -2.53 -2.09 11.65
C THR A 99 -1.45 -2.14 12.73
N GLU A 100 -1.40 -3.21 13.54
CA GLU A 100 -0.39 -3.36 14.60
C GLU A 100 1.03 -3.44 14.03
N LEU A 101 1.24 -4.22 12.97
CA LEU A 101 2.54 -4.27 12.29
C LEU A 101 2.90 -2.90 11.71
N GLY A 102 1.95 -2.22 11.06
CA GLY A 102 2.14 -0.87 10.54
C GLY A 102 2.54 0.11 11.64
N GLN A 103 1.87 0.08 12.79
CA GLN A 103 2.19 0.94 13.94
C GLN A 103 3.63 0.71 14.41
N GLY A 104 4.04 -0.55 14.57
CA GLY A 104 5.42 -0.89 14.96
C GLY A 104 6.46 -0.37 13.97
N LEU A 105 6.21 -0.53 12.67
CA LEU A 105 7.12 -0.02 11.62
C LEU A 105 7.18 1.51 11.60
N PHE A 106 6.05 2.21 11.75
CA PHE A 106 6.05 3.68 11.84
C PHE A 106 6.71 4.19 13.11
N GLN A 107 6.57 3.49 14.24
CA GLN A 107 7.31 3.79 15.47
C GLN A 107 8.82 3.65 15.25
N LEU A 108 9.28 2.56 14.62
CA LEU A 108 10.69 2.40 14.24
C LEU A 108 11.17 3.55 13.34
N ARG A 109 10.32 4.03 12.43
CA ARG A 109 10.67 5.15 11.55
C ARG A 109 10.88 6.45 12.34
N GLN A 110 10.03 6.71 13.33
CA GLN A 110 10.21 7.88 14.20
C GLN A 110 11.47 7.75 15.07
N LEU A 111 11.75 6.56 15.58
CA LEU A 111 12.98 6.31 16.35
C LEU A 111 14.24 6.51 15.49
N LEU A 112 14.24 6.10 14.22
CA LEU A 112 15.34 6.37 13.30
C LEU A 112 15.55 7.87 13.05
N ARG A 113 14.46 8.64 12.91
CA ARG A 113 14.54 10.11 12.83
C ARG A 113 15.18 10.72 14.08
N MET A 114 14.74 10.30 15.26
CA MET A 114 15.33 10.75 16.53
C MET A 114 16.82 10.38 16.64
N LEU A 115 17.22 9.19 16.18
CA LEU A 115 18.63 8.81 16.11
C LEU A 115 19.43 9.70 15.15
N ASN A 116 18.84 10.08 14.02
CA ASN A 116 19.46 11.02 13.10
C ASN A 116 19.64 12.41 13.72
N ASP A 117 18.66 12.89 14.50
CA ASP A 117 18.78 14.15 15.25
C ASP A 117 19.90 14.08 16.31
N LEU A 118 19.99 12.95 17.03
CA LEU A 118 21.10 12.70 17.96
C LEU A 118 22.45 12.65 17.24
N ARG A 119 22.51 12.04 16.05
CA ARG A 119 23.72 12.04 15.22
C ARG A 119 24.16 13.45 14.84
N GLN A 120 23.22 14.35 14.50
CA GLN A 120 23.54 15.74 14.17
C GLN A 120 24.12 16.51 15.37
N LYS A 121 23.69 16.19 16.60
CA LYS A 121 24.21 16.82 17.82
C LYS A 121 25.63 16.34 18.16
N VAL A 122 25.89 15.02 18.08
CA VAL A 122 27.19 14.43 18.42
C VAL A 122 27.53 13.34 17.42
N THR A 123 28.68 13.47 16.74
CA THR A 123 29.24 12.43 15.87
C THR A 123 30.76 12.33 16.05
N TYR A 124 31.34 11.24 15.59
CA TYR A 124 32.75 10.91 15.78
C TYR A 124 33.25 9.94 14.70
N GLU A 125 34.57 9.68 14.67
CA GLU A 125 35.15 8.74 13.71
C GLU A 125 34.56 7.34 13.92
N ARG A 126 34.07 6.72 12.83
CA ARG A 126 33.43 5.38 12.85
C ARG A 126 32.15 5.30 13.70
N ASP A 127 31.42 6.41 13.78
CA ASP A 127 30.08 6.46 14.37
C ASP A 127 29.12 5.50 13.64
N PRO A 128 28.57 4.49 14.34
CA PRO A 128 27.69 3.50 13.72
C PRO A 128 26.39 4.12 13.18
N LEU A 129 25.94 5.26 13.74
CA LEU A 129 24.75 5.98 13.21
C LEU A 129 25.00 6.59 11.82
N VAL A 130 26.26 6.83 11.43
CA VAL A 130 26.57 7.32 10.08
C VAL A 130 26.47 6.17 9.07
N ALA A 131 27.01 5.00 9.42
CA ALA A 131 27.10 3.87 8.52
C ALA A 131 25.80 3.06 8.42
N GLU A 132 25.11 2.81 9.54
CA GLU A 132 24.02 1.82 9.60
C GLU A 132 22.62 2.45 9.46
N THR A 133 22.41 3.67 9.95
CA THR A 133 21.08 4.32 9.92
C THR A 133 20.50 4.44 8.50
N PRO A 134 21.24 4.85 7.44
CA PRO A 134 20.69 4.92 6.09
C PRO A 134 20.22 3.57 5.55
N LEU A 135 20.93 2.49 5.88
CA LEU A 135 20.57 1.13 5.46
C LEU A 135 19.28 0.67 6.15
N LEU A 136 19.11 1.00 7.43
CA LEU A 136 17.90 0.70 8.19
C LEU A 136 16.70 1.51 7.69
N GLU A 137 16.90 2.79 7.38
CA GLU A 137 15.88 3.64 6.80
C GLU A 137 15.39 3.11 5.45
N GLN A 138 16.31 2.70 4.57
CA GLN A 138 15.97 2.11 3.28
C GLN A 138 15.15 0.82 3.48
N ARG A 139 15.66 -0.13 4.27
CA ARG A 139 14.98 -1.41 4.53
C ARG A 139 13.60 -1.21 5.15
N LEU A 140 13.49 -0.31 6.12
CA LEU A 140 12.20 0.03 6.73
C LEU A 140 11.22 0.65 5.73
N GLN A 141 11.71 1.53 4.85
CA GLN A 141 10.87 2.14 3.81
C GLN A 141 10.37 1.09 2.80
N GLU A 142 11.22 0.14 2.41
CA GLU A 142 10.83 -0.98 1.55
C GLU A 142 9.75 -1.84 2.21
N GLN A 143 9.93 -2.22 3.49
CA GLN A 143 8.94 -2.99 4.24
C GLN A 143 7.60 -2.25 4.39
N LEU A 144 7.63 -0.96 4.77
CA LEU A 144 6.43 -0.12 4.87
C LEU A 144 5.70 -0.01 3.52
N THR A 145 6.46 0.20 2.44
CA THR A 145 5.91 0.28 1.09
C THR A 145 5.22 -1.02 0.71
N HIS A 146 5.88 -2.15 0.96
CA HIS A 146 5.34 -3.47 0.66
C HIS A 146 4.08 -3.77 1.50
N LEU A 147 4.10 -3.43 2.81
CA LEU A 147 2.97 -3.60 3.72
C LEU A 147 1.76 -2.79 3.27
N LEU A 148 1.95 -1.50 2.95
CA LEU A 148 0.86 -0.61 2.55
C LEU A 148 0.26 -0.99 1.19
N LYS A 149 1.11 -1.36 0.21
CA LYS A 149 0.66 -1.82 -1.10
C LYS A 149 -0.15 -3.12 -1.01
N SER A 150 0.29 -4.06 -0.17
CA SER A 150 -0.45 -5.32 0.07
C SER A 150 -1.73 -5.11 0.87
N ALA A 151 -1.74 -4.15 1.79
CA ALA A 151 -2.88 -3.85 2.66
C ALA A 151 -4.07 -3.20 1.94
N PHE A 152 -3.89 -2.67 0.72
CA PHE A 152 -4.98 -2.07 -0.03
C PHE A 152 -5.71 -3.14 -0.86
N VAL A 153 -6.93 -3.47 -0.46
CA VAL A 153 -7.69 -4.60 -1.03
C VAL A 153 -9.11 -4.20 -1.42
N VAL A 154 -9.69 -4.92 -2.36
CA VAL A 154 -11.12 -4.82 -2.68
C VAL A 154 -11.89 -5.68 -1.68
N GLU A 155 -12.61 -5.06 -0.74
CA GLU A 155 -13.45 -5.75 0.25
C GLU A 155 -14.76 -6.26 -0.38
N GLN A 156 -15.40 -5.45 -1.21
CA GLN A 156 -16.64 -5.81 -1.92
C GLN A 156 -16.40 -5.72 -3.42
N GLN A 157 -16.45 -6.87 -4.07
CA GLN A 157 -16.34 -6.97 -5.52
C GLN A 157 -17.54 -6.31 -6.23
N PRO A 158 -17.38 -5.84 -7.48
CA PRO A 158 -18.43 -5.15 -8.22
C PRO A 158 -19.72 -5.98 -8.31
N SER A 159 -20.82 -5.40 -7.87
CA SER A 159 -22.14 -6.05 -7.87
C SER A 159 -23.27 -5.04 -8.03
N THR A 160 -24.34 -5.43 -8.73
CA THR A 160 -25.57 -4.63 -8.80
C THR A 160 -26.48 -4.90 -7.59
N PRO A 161 -27.27 -3.92 -7.13
CA PRO A 161 -28.31 -4.18 -6.12
C PRO A 161 -29.24 -5.32 -6.59
N ASN A 162 -29.53 -6.28 -5.70
CA ASN A 162 -30.39 -7.44 -5.96
C ASN A 162 -29.88 -8.41 -7.06
N ALA A 163 -28.56 -8.52 -7.28
CA ALA A 163 -27.94 -9.36 -8.33
C ALA A 163 -28.21 -10.89 -8.28
N GLY A 164 -29.13 -11.39 -7.45
CA GLY A 164 -29.50 -12.81 -7.44
C GLY A 164 -28.31 -13.77 -7.26
N LYS A 165 -27.36 -13.42 -6.37
CA LYS A 165 -26.12 -14.17 -6.11
C LYS A 165 -25.09 -14.23 -7.26
N ARG A 166 -25.11 -13.30 -8.22
CA ARG A 166 -24.13 -13.23 -9.32
C ARG A 166 -23.31 -11.93 -9.29
N PRO A 167 -22.34 -11.79 -8.35
CA PRO A 167 -21.39 -10.67 -8.39
C PRO A 167 -20.51 -10.75 -9.65
N LEU A 168 -19.78 -9.70 -9.99
CA LEU A 168 -18.90 -9.62 -11.17
C LEU A 168 -19.61 -9.66 -12.54
N VAL A 169 -20.94 -9.55 -12.58
CA VAL A 169 -21.68 -9.27 -13.82
C VAL A 169 -22.43 -7.96 -13.66
N LEU A 170 -21.98 -6.94 -14.38
CA LEU A 170 -22.57 -5.60 -14.34
C LEU A 170 -23.41 -5.36 -15.58
N ARG A 171 -24.51 -4.60 -15.43
CA ARG A 171 -25.36 -4.20 -16.53
C ARG A 171 -25.18 -2.72 -16.86
N THR A 172 -25.00 -2.40 -18.14
CA THR A 172 -24.96 -1.00 -18.60
C THR A 172 -26.25 -0.28 -18.25
N GLY A 173 -26.14 0.91 -17.66
CA GLY A 173 -27.28 1.71 -17.22
C GLY A 173 -27.90 1.27 -15.89
N SER A 174 -27.38 0.21 -15.25
CA SER A 174 -27.74 -0.18 -13.89
C SER A 174 -26.71 0.34 -12.90
N LYS A 175 -27.17 0.73 -11.71
CA LYS A 175 -26.30 1.11 -10.60
C LYS A 175 -25.53 -0.12 -10.10
N PHE A 176 -24.27 0.06 -9.71
CA PHE A 176 -23.47 -0.96 -9.04
C PHE A 176 -22.74 -0.39 -7.83
N SER A 177 -22.22 -1.29 -7.00
CA SER A 177 -21.38 -0.99 -5.85
C SER A 177 -20.09 -1.78 -5.90
N ALA A 178 -18.99 -1.14 -5.53
CA ALA A 178 -17.70 -1.78 -5.27
C ALA A 178 -16.99 -1.03 -4.13
N ARG A 179 -16.25 -1.77 -3.31
CA ARG A 179 -15.63 -1.23 -2.09
C ARG A 179 -14.19 -1.67 -1.96
N ALA A 180 -13.27 -0.71 -1.88
CA ALA A 180 -11.89 -0.97 -1.46
C ALA A 180 -11.68 -0.56 0.00
N ARG A 181 -10.75 -1.22 0.68
CA ARG A 181 -10.38 -1.00 2.08
C ARG A 181 -8.85 -1.01 2.20
N LEU A 182 -8.31 -0.04 2.93
CA LEU A 182 -6.94 -0.14 3.44
C LEU A 182 -6.96 -0.82 4.82
N LEU A 183 -6.26 -1.96 4.93
CA LEU A 183 -6.20 -2.73 6.18
C LEU A 183 -5.34 -2.07 7.27
N VAL A 184 -4.50 -1.10 6.91
CA VAL A 184 -3.71 -0.31 7.86
C VAL A 184 -4.52 0.93 8.26
N LYS A 185 -5.04 0.95 9.48
CA LYS A 185 -5.82 2.06 10.05
C LYS A 185 -4.93 3.18 10.62
N LEU A 186 -4.04 3.71 9.79
CA LEU A 186 -3.15 4.81 10.16
C LEU A 186 -3.35 5.99 9.22
N HIS A 187 -3.83 7.08 9.79
CA HIS A 187 -4.10 8.35 9.11
C HIS A 187 -3.73 9.51 10.03
N ASP A 188 -3.36 10.64 9.43
CA ASP A 188 -3.25 11.90 10.15
C ASP A 188 -4.55 12.68 9.95
N ARG A 189 -5.08 13.28 11.02
CA ARG A 189 -6.29 14.11 10.95
C ARG A 189 -6.08 15.35 10.08
N ASN A 190 -4.84 15.79 9.93
CA ASN A 190 -4.49 17.01 9.21
C ASN A 190 -4.20 16.78 7.72
N HIS A 191 -4.03 15.54 7.28
CA HIS A 191 -3.70 15.21 5.89
C HIS A 191 -4.88 14.51 5.22
N ARG A 192 -5.37 15.10 4.13
CA ARG A 192 -6.49 14.55 3.34
C ARG A 192 -5.92 13.52 2.36
N MET A 193 -6.42 12.29 2.42
CA MET A 193 -6.12 11.26 1.41
C MET A 193 -7.20 11.28 0.34
N GLU A 194 -6.81 11.12 -0.93
CA GLU A 194 -7.75 11.04 -2.05
C GLU A 194 -7.76 9.64 -2.64
N ALA A 195 -8.94 9.02 -2.67
CA ALA A 195 -9.19 7.77 -3.36
C ALA A 195 -9.84 8.03 -4.72
N LYS A 196 -9.45 7.28 -5.76
CA LYS A 196 -10.07 7.33 -7.09
C LYS A 196 -10.39 5.94 -7.59
N ILE A 197 -11.37 5.86 -8.48
CA ILE A 197 -11.84 4.64 -9.12
C ILE A 197 -11.77 4.80 -10.65
N HIS A 198 -11.25 3.79 -11.32
CA HIS A 198 -11.08 3.76 -12.77
C HIS A 198 -11.51 2.41 -13.32
N ILE A 199 -11.96 2.36 -14.57
CA ILE A 199 -12.23 1.11 -15.30
C ILE A 199 -11.19 0.99 -16.39
N ASP A 200 -10.59 -0.19 -16.52
CA ASP A 200 -9.59 -0.52 -17.53
C ASP A 200 -8.43 0.51 -17.58
N ARG A 201 -7.96 0.93 -16.40
CA ARG A 201 -6.74 1.75 -16.25
C ARG A 201 -5.54 0.87 -16.59
N TRP A 202 -5.18 0.83 -17.87
CA TRP A 202 -3.89 0.28 -18.27
C TRP A 202 -2.77 1.21 -17.81
N ALA A 203 -1.69 0.64 -17.31
CA ALA A 203 -0.46 1.39 -17.05
C ALA A 203 -0.05 2.15 -18.33
N PRO A 204 0.43 3.40 -18.21
CA PRO A 204 0.95 4.10 -19.37
C PRO A 204 2.04 3.22 -20.00
N PRO A 205 2.04 3.06 -21.34
CA PRO A 205 3.04 2.23 -22.00
C PRO A 205 4.43 2.77 -21.61
N LEU A 206 5.32 1.87 -21.21
CA LEU A 206 6.74 2.18 -21.24
C LEU A 206 7.05 2.64 -22.68
N PRO A 207 7.93 3.63 -22.88
CA PRO A 207 8.16 4.25 -24.19
C PRO A 207 8.58 3.26 -25.31
N GLU A 208 8.89 2.01 -24.97
CA GLU A 208 9.35 0.97 -25.89
C GLU A 208 8.34 -0.18 -26.13
N THR A 209 7.20 -0.24 -25.42
CA THR A 209 6.17 -1.25 -25.69
C THR A 209 4.98 -0.64 -26.44
N PRO A 210 4.58 -1.18 -27.61
CA PRO A 210 3.33 -0.78 -28.24
C PRO A 210 2.18 -1.03 -27.25
N PRO A 211 1.10 -0.23 -27.28
CA PRO A 211 -0.02 -0.50 -26.39
C PRO A 211 -0.54 -1.91 -26.70
N ASP A 212 -0.34 -2.83 -25.75
CA ASP A 212 -0.92 -4.18 -25.69
C ASP A 212 -2.44 -4.09 -25.45
N ARG A 213 -3.10 -3.19 -26.17
CA ARG A 213 -4.55 -3.10 -26.15
C ARG A 213 -5.04 -4.08 -27.19
N PRO A 214 -5.73 -5.17 -26.79
CA PRO A 214 -6.42 -6.00 -27.75
C PRO A 214 -7.39 -5.13 -28.57
N ARG A 215 -7.16 -5.06 -29.88
CA ARG A 215 -8.02 -4.32 -30.82
C ARG A 215 -9.43 -4.91 -30.75
N GLY A 216 -10.44 -4.07 -30.49
CA GLY A 216 -11.84 -4.48 -30.47
C GLY A 216 -12.52 -4.53 -29.10
N PHE A 217 -11.81 -4.26 -28.00
CA PHE A 217 -12.43 -4.16 -26.66
C PHE A 217 -13.29 -2.88 -26.52
N ARG A 218 -14.47 -3.06 -25.92
CA ARG A 218 -15.39 -1.98 -25.55
C ARG A 218 -14.78 -1.20 -24.39
N ARG A 219 -15.03 0.10 -24.37
CA ARG A 219 -14.56 0.99 -23.30
C ARG A 219 -15.73 1.46 -22.49
N PHE A 220 -15.52 1.64 -21.20
CA PHE A 220 -16.55 2.12 -20.32
C PHE A 220 -15.99 3.16 -19.35
N ASN A 221 -16.75 4.22 -19.12
CA ASN A 221 -16.42 5.28 -18.18
C ASN A 221 -17.35 5.23 -16.97
N ILE A 222 -16.90 5.69 -15.81
CA ILE A 222 -17.75 5.91 -14.63
C ILE A 222 -18.34 7.32 -14.74
N LEU A 223 -19.67 7.44 -14.82
CA LEU A 223 -20.35 8.73 -15.03
C LEU A 223 -20.59 9.59 -13.78
N THR A 224 -20.33 9.08 -12.58
CA THR A 224 -20.46 9.86 -11.33
C THR A 224 -19.08 10.18 -10.76
N SER A 225 -19.02 10.82 -9.58
CA SER A 225 -17.77 11.19 -8.92
C SER A 225 -16.82 9.99 -8.81
N SER A 226 -15.77 10.01 -9.62
CA SER A 226 -14.72 8.98 -9.65
C SER A 226 -13.63 9.19 -8.59
N SER A 227 -13.75 10.22 -7.77
CA SER A 227 -12.89 10.46 -6.61
C SER A 227 -13.68 10.68 -5.32
N LYS A 228 -13.09 10.22 -4.22
CA LYS A 228 -13.60 10.37 -2.86
C LYS A 228 -12.46 10.75 -1.94
N THR A 229 -12.60 11.87 -1.24
CA THR A 229 -11.66 12.23 -0.17
C THR A 229 -11.99 11.44 1.09
N LEU A 230 -10.98 10.79 1.67
CA LEU A 230 -11.12 10.10 2.94
C LEU A 230 -10.77 11.09 4.06
N LEU A 231 -11.72 11.36 4.95
CA LEU A 231 -11.52 12.20 6.13
C LEU A 231 -11.39 11.34 7.38
N ALA A 232 -10.47 11.72 8.28
CA ALA A 232 -10.31 11.10 9.58
C ALA A 232 -11.52 11.44 10.47
N GLY A 233 -12.46 10.51 10.62
CA GLY A 233 -13.62 10.67 11.51
C GLY A 233 -14.98 10.29 10.93
N ASP A 234 -15.08 9.94 9.65
CA ASP A 234 -16.38 9.58 9.05
C ASP A 234 -16.96 8.26 9.57
N SER A 235 -16.12 7.41 10.20
CA SER A 235 -16.58 6.31 11.07
C SER A 235 -15.41 5.59 11.79
N PRO A 236 -15.23 5.78 13.11
CA PRO A 236 -14.10 5.18 13.85
C PRO A 236 -14.12 3.64 13.88
N GLN A 237 -15.25 3.00 13.55
CA GLN A 237 -15.39 1.55 13.47
C GLN A 237 -15.16 0.95 12.07
N GLU A 238 -15.20 1.75 11.01
CA GLU A 238 -15.30 1.25 9.64
C GLU A 238 -13.99 1.29 8.85
N GLY A 239 -12.96 2.03 9.29
CA GLY A 239 -11.66 2.06 8.60
C GLY A 239 -11.65 2.90 7.32
N LEU A 240 -10.56 2.85 6.55
CA LEU A 240 -10.40 3.63 5.31
C LEU A 240 -11.13 2.93 4.16
N ILE A 241 -12.44 3.19 4.05
CA ILE A 241 -13.32 2.58 3.06
C ILE A 241 -13.53 3.51 1.85
N CYS A 242 -13.21 3.00 0.67
CA CYS A 242 -13.54 3.60 -0.61
C CYS A 242 -14.78 2.91 -1.18
N ASP A 243 -15.96 3.32 -0.71
CA ASP A 243 -17.24 2.80 -1.21
C ASP A 243 -17.80 3.71 -2.32
N PHE A 244 -18.05 3.13 -3.48
CA PHE A 244 -18.71 3.78 -4.61
C PHE A 244 -20.04 3.09 -4.83
N GLN A 245 -21.11 3.68 -4.28
CA GLN A 245 -22.49 3.20 -4.45
C GLN A 245 -23.21 4.07 -5.49
N TYR A 246 -24.17 3.48 -6.20
CA TYR A 246 -25.11 4.23 -7.04
C TYR A 246 -24.44 5.03 -8.15
N LEU A 247 -23.45 4.44 -8.83
CA LEU A 247 -22.92 4.97 -10.09
C LEU A 247 -24.07 4.94 -11.13
N ASP A 248 -24.82 6.05 -11.19
CA ASP A 248 -26.05 6.19 -11.96
C ASP A 248 -25.72 6.49 -13.42
N GLY A 249 -26.26 5.70 -14.34
CA GLY A 249 -26.49 6.18 -15.70
C GLY A 249 -25.36 6.09 -16.74
N GLY A 250 -24.19 5.51 -16.49
CA GLY A 250 -23.34 5.17 -17.63
C GLY A 250 -22.05 4.44 -17.33
N LEU A 251 -21.98 3.27 -17.91
CA LEU A 251 -20.78 2.80 -18.57
C LEU A 251 -20.94 3.32 -20.00
N GLY A 252 -20.44 4.53 -20.28
CA GLY A 252 -20.52 5.11 -21.61
C GLY A 252 -19.52 4.42 -22.53
N VAL A 253 -19.99 3.87 -23.66
CA VAL A 253 -19.06 3.40 -24.70
C VAL A 253 -18.24 4.59 -25.15
N ALA A 254 -16.92 4.57 -24.95
CA ALA A 254 -16.08 5.64 -25.48
C ALA A 254 -16.22 5.60 -27.01
N GLY A 255 -16.88 6.62 -27.58
CA GLY A 255 -17.20 6.68 -29.00
C GLY A 255 -15.96 6.48 -29.86
N GLY A 256 -16.00 5.40 -30.65
CA GLY A 256 -15.06 5.09 -31.71
C GLY A 256 -15.83 4.76 -32.99
N SER A 257 -16.77 5.62 -33.39
CA SER A 257 -17.26 5.65 -34.76
C SER A 257 -16.21 6.32 -35.66
N GLY A 258 -15.13 5.59 -35.93
CA GLY A 258 -14.24 5.87 -37.07
C GLY A 258 -14.71 5.03 -38.26
N PRO A 259 -14.78 5.58 -39.48
CA PRO A 259 -15.39 4.90 -40.61
C PRO A 259 -14.61 3.63 -40.98
N SER A 260 -15.37 2.61 -41.33
CA SER A 260 -14.98 1.46 -42.14
C SER A 260 -13.81 1.76 -43.09
N GLY A 261 -12.65 1.17 -42.82
CA GLY A 261 -11.49 1.33 -43.68
C GLY A 261 -10.18 0.84 -43.12
N ASP A 262 -10.09 -0.42 -42.66
CA ASP A 262 -8.82 -1.13 -42.80
C ASP A 262 -9.05 -2.65 -42.90
N ARG A 263 -8.98 -3.15 -44.14
CA ARG A 263 -8.89 -4.58 -44.46
C ARG A 263 -7.40 -4.93 -44.41
N GLY A 264 -6.89 -5.28 -43.24
CA GLY A 264 -5.49 -5.69 -43.09
C GLY A 264 -5.23 -6.39 -41.77
N ALA A 265 -4.75 -7.63 -41.85
CA ALA A 265 -4.36 -8.55 -40.77
C ALA A 265 -5.50 -9.28 -40.03
N THR A 266 -5.87 -10.42 -40.58
CA THR A 266 -6.53 -11.53 -39.90
C THR A 266 -5.70 -12.01 -38.70
N SER A 267 -6.00 -11.48 -37.51
CA SER A 267 -5.95 -12.34 -36.33
C SER A 267 -7.12 -13.33 -36.46
N TRP A 268 -6.86 -14.62 -36.26
CA TRP A 268 -7.89 -15.67 -36.29
C TRP A 268 -8.92 -15.56 -35.16
N GLN A 269 -8.80 -14.55 -34.31
CA GLN A 269 -9.78 -14.19 -33.28
C GLN A 269 -10.46 -12.88 -33.70
N GLY A 270 -11.72 -12.97 -34.12
CA GLY A 270 -12.58 -11.78 -34.18
C GLY A 270 -12.72 -11.13 -32.80
N PRO A 271 -13.36 -9.95 -32.69
CA PRO A 271 -13.61 -9.33 -31.39
C PRO A 271 -14.32 -10.35 -30.48
N LEU A 272 -13.89 -10.44 -29.21
CA LEU A 272 -14.47 -11.35 -28.23
C LEU A 272 -15.97 -11.16 -28.14
N VAL A 273 -16.70 -12.24 -27.84
CA VAL A 273 -18.13 -12.14 -27.57
C VAL A 273 -18.31 -11.28 -26.32
N VAL A 274 -19.34 -10.41 -26.33
CA VAL A 274 -19.67 -9.47 -25.24
C VAL A 274 -19.62 -10.10 -23.83
N THR A 275 -19.94 -11.38 -23.72
CA THR A 275 -20.01 -12.14 -22.47
C THR A 275 -18.71 -12.78 -22.03
N GLU A 276 -17.65 -12.71 -22.85
CA GLU A 276 -16.31 -13.23 -22.58
C GLU A 276 -15.29 -12.09 -22.41
N GLU A 277 -15.71 -10.85 -22.64
CA GLU A 277 -14.91 -9.66 -22.40
C GLU A 277 -14.84 -9.36 -20.89
N LEU A 278 -13.64 -9.48 -20.34
CA LEU A 278 -13.34 -9.23 -18.94
C LEU A 278 -12.75 -7.83 -18.76
N HIS A 279 -13.27 -7.12 -17.78
CA HIS A 279 -12.86 -5.77 -17.40
C HIS A 279 -12.33 -5.75 -15.97
N LEU A 280 -11.56 -4.71 -15.65
CA LEU A 280 -11.01 -4.49 -14.31
C LEU A 280 -11.38 -3.10 -13.79
N ILE A 281 -11.76 -3.03 -12.51
CA ILE A 281 -11.87 -1.76 -11.81
C ILE A 281 -10.60 -1.59 -10.97
N THR A 282 -9.93 -0.45 -11.13
CA THR A 282 -8.73 -0.07 -10.39
C THR A 282 -9.08 1.04 -9.40
N PHE A 283 -8.80 0.78 -8.13
CA PHE A 283 -8.81 1.79 -7.09
C PHE A 283 -7.41 2.31 -6.87
N THR A 284 -7.28 3.63 -6.70
CA THR A 284 -6.02 4.28 -6.32
C THR A 284 -6.23 5.09 -5.06
N LEU A 285 -5.26 5.12 -4.16
CA LEU A 285 -5.29 5.91 -2.94
C LEU A 285 -3.97 6.65 -2.77
N ALA A 286 -4.03 7.98 -2.74
CA ALA A 286 -2.90 8.83 -2.36
C ALA A 286 -2.75 8.79 -0.83
N TYR A 287 -1.93 7.86 -0.34
CA TYR A 287 -1.68 7.65 1.07
C TYR A 287 -0.58 8.60 1.57
N ALA A 288 -0.87 9.33 2.64
CA ALA A 288 0.08 10.22 3.30
C ALA A 288 0.02 10.04 4.83
N TYR A 289 1.11 9.58 5.43
CA TYR A 289 1.19 9.40 6.89
C TYR A 289 2.62 9.50 7.40
N CYS A 290 2.84 10.30 8.45
CA CYS A 290 4.13 10.49 9.10
C CYS A 290 5.30 10.78 8.13
N GLY A 291 5.07 11.58 7.07
CA GLY A 291 6.07 11.89 6.04
C GLY A 291 6.40 10.73 5.08
N LEU A 292 5.56 9.69 5.04
CA LEU A 292 5.49 8.75 3.93
C LEU A 292 4.39 9.19 2.98
N GLU A 293 4.70 9.29 1.70
CA GLU A 293 3.72 9.51 0.63
C GLU A 293 3.84 8.37 -0.37
N LEU A 294 2.71 7.71 -0.66
CA LEU A 294 2.64 6.55 -1.55
C LEU A 294 1.32 6.56 -2.32
N GLU A 295 1.38 6.27 -3.62
CA GLU A 295 0.19 5.91 -4.40
C GLU A 295 -0.04 4.40 -4.25
N LEU A 296 -1.13 4.02 -3.59
CA LEU A 296 -1.56 2.63 -3.45
C LEU A 296 -2.54 2.31 -4.56
N GLU A 297 -2.46 1.09 -5.11
CA GLU A 297 -3.33 0.63 -6.17
C GLU A 297 -3.83 -0.78 -5.86
N THR A 298 -5.11 -1.05 -6.12
CA THR A 298 -5.70 -2.39 -6.03
C THR A 298 -6.76 -2.58 -7.11
N THR A 299 -6.94 -3.81 -7.58
CA THR A 299 -7.87 -4.15 -8.66
C THR A 299 -8.91 -5.16 -8.20
N THR A 300 -10.10 -5.08 -8.80
CA THR A 300 -11.15 -6.08 -8.61
C THR A 300 -10.76 -7.40 -9.27
N LEU A 301 -11.52 -8.46 -8.97
CA LEU A 301 -11.55 -9.63 -9.85
C LEU A 301 -12.10 -9.22 -11.23
N PRO A 302 -11.76 -9.96 -12.29
CA PRO A 302 -12.27 -9.66 -13.62
C PRO A 302 -13.79 -9.83 -13.65
N PHE A 303 -14.47 -8.87 -14.28
CA PHE A 303 -15.93 -8.81 -14.33
C PHE A 303 -16.42 -8.60 -15.77
N VAL A 304 -17.66 -8.98 -16.05
CA VAL A 304 -18.28 -8.85 -17.37
C VAL A 304 -19.32 -7.74 -17.37
N ILE A 305 -19.38 -6.98 -18.46
CA ILE A 305 -20.40 -5.93 -18.69
C ILE A 305 -21.39 -6.37 -19.77
N ILE A 306 -22.64 -6.56 -19.36
CA ILE A 306 -23.78 -6.92 -20.22
C ILE A 306 -24.67 -5.70 -20.50
N SER A 307 -25.43 -5.76 -21.58
CA SER A 307 -26.45 -4.74 -21.90
C SER A 307 -27.87 -5.22 -21.60
N ASN A 308 -28.11 -6.52 -21.72
CA ASN A 308 -29.43 -7.13 -21.55
C ASN A 308 -29.36 -8.38 -20.64
N ASN A 309 -30.43 -8.63 -19.89
CA ASN A 309 -30.54 -9.74 -18.95
C ASN A 309 -30.46 -11.12 -19.62
N ASN A 310 -30.77 -11.24 -20.92
CA ASN A 310 -30.58 -12.50 -21.66
C ASN A 310 -29.11 -12.93 -21.74
N GLN A 311 -28.16 -12.01 -21.58
CA GLN A 311 -26.71 -12.28 -21.57
C GLN A 311 -26.20 -12.75 -20.20
N LEU A 312 -27.02 -12.63 -19.14
CA LEU A 312 -26.59 -12.86 -17.76
C LEU A 312 -26.06 -14.28 -17.52
N SER A 313 -26.70 -15.29 -18.10
CA SER A 313 -26.27 -16.69 -17.92
C SER A 313 -24.95 -16.99 -18.63
N SER A 314 -24.75 -16.45 -19.84
CA SER A 314 -23.49 -16.60 -20.58
C SER A 314 -22.35 -15.83 -19.91
N ALA A 315 -22.59 -14.58 -19.48
CA ALA A 315 -21.61 -13.80 -18.72
C ALA A 315 -21.21 -14.49 -17.41
N TRP A 316 -22.19 -15.05 -16.70
CA TRP A 316 -21.93 -15.77 -15.46
C TRP A 316 -21.12 -17.05 -15.69
N ALA A 317 -21.35 -17.76 -16.79
CA ALA A 317 -20.53 -18.92 -17.16
C ALA A 317 -19.06 -18.53 -17.37
N SER A 318 -18.78 -17.39 -18.02
CA SER A 318 -17.41 -16.87 -18.17
C SER A 318 -16.75 -16.53 -16.84
N ILE A 319 -17.50 -15.90 -15.91
CA ILE A 319 -16.99 -15.59 -14.57
C ILE A 319 -16.66 -16.87 -13.79
N LEU A 320 -17.55 -17.86 -13.82
CA LEU A 320 -17.31 -19.17 -13.19
C LEU A 320 -16.06 -19.83 -13.78
N TRP A 321 -15.98 -19.90 -15.10
CA TRP A 321 -14.86 -20.52 -15.80
C TRP A 321 -13.53 -19.86 -15.44
N PHE A 322 -13.46 -18.52 -15.49
CA PHE A 322 -12.26 -17.76 -15.16
C PHE A 322 -11.83 -18.01 -13.70
N ASN A 323 -12.75 -17.82 -12.75
CA ASN A 323 -12.41 -17.89 -11.33
C ASN A 323 -12.21 -19.33 -10.81
N MET A 324 -12.71 -20.35 -11.51
CA MET A 324 -12.46 -21.75 -11.16
C MET A 324 -11.10 -22.26 -11.66
N LEU A 325 -10.59 -21.71 -12.76
CA LEU A 325 -9.42 -22.26 -13.46
C LEU A 325 -8.20 -21.35 -13.43
N SER A 326 -8.38 -20.03 -13.27
CA SER A 326 -7.29 -19.08 -13.19
C SER A 326 -6.82 -18.91 -11.75
N SER A 327 -5.51 -19.04 -11.53
CA SER A 327 -4.86 -18.57 -10.31
C SER A 327 -4.48 -17.09 -10.36
N ASP A 328 -4.60 -16.46 -11.54
CA ASP A 328 -4.33 -15.03 -11.73
C ASP A 328 -5.62 -14.21 -11.51
N PRO A 329 -5.63 -13.24 -10.58
CA PRO A 329 -6.75 -12.32 -10.40
C PRO A 329 -6.86 -11.25 -11.51
N LYS A 330 -6.02 -11.26 -12.54
CA LYS A 330 -6.02 -10.28 -13.64
C LYS A 330 -6.29 -10.90 -15.01
#